data_AF-A0A3N5JXN2-F1
#
_entry.id   AF-A0A3N5JXN2-F1
#
_cell.length_a   1.000
_cell.length_b   1.000
_cell.length_c   1.000
_cell.angle_alpha   90.00
_cell.angle_beta   90.00
_cell.angle_gamma   90.00
#
_symmetry.space_group_name_H-M   'P 1'
#
loop_
_entity.id
_entity.type
_entity.pdbx_description
1 polymer ?
#
loop_
_entity_poly.entity_id
_entity_poly.type
_entity_poly.pdbx_seq_one_letter_code
_entity_poly.pdbx_strand_id
1 'polypeptide(L)' 'ETMYGYGGRILTIDVGNRRQTVEALEADFARAYLGGNGFAVKLCYHRIPVGAERRSR' A
#
# COMPACT_ATOMS: atom_id res chain seq x y z
N GLU A 1 14.21 0.70 15.53
CA GLU A 1 14.97 0.03 14.46
C GLU A 1 14.97 0.95 13.24
N THR A 2 16.11 1.22 12.62
CA THR A 2 16.20 2.22 11.54
C THR A 2 16.00 1.56 10.20
N MET A 3 14.98 2.01 9.44
CA MET A 3 14.71 1.53 8.09
C MET A 3 15.58 2.29 7.09
N TYR A 4 16.47 1.59 6.39
CA TYR A 4 17.29 2.15 5.32
C TYR A 4 16.83 1.61 3.96
N GLY A 5 16.84 2.45 2.91
CA GLY A 5 16.42 2.06 1.56
C GLY A 5 14.91 2.15 1.28
N TYR A 6 14.07 2.37 2.30
CA TYR A 6 12.64 2.63 2.16
C TYR A 6 12.31 4.06 2.59
N GLY A 7 11.39 4.72 1.88
CA GLY A 7 10.90 6.05 2.26
C GLY A 7 10.07 6.06 3.56
N GLY A 8 9.80 4.89 4.14
CA GLY A 8 9.11 4.74 5.43
C GLY A 8 7.65 5.18 5.43
N ARG A 9 7.07 5.49 4.26
CA ARG A 9 5.72 6.04 4.13
C ARG A 9 5.03 5.49 2.90
N ILE A 10 3.72 5.33 2.97
CA ILE A 10 2.83 4.98 1.87
C ILE A 10 1.84 6.13 1.70
N LEU A 11 1.77 6.70 0.48
CA LEU A 11 0.74 7.67 0.13
C LEU A 11 -0.46 6.94 -0.46
N THR A 12 -1.63 7.14 0.14
CA THR A 12 -2.90 6.60 -0.34
C THR A 12 -3.77 7.76 -0.81
N ILE A 13 -4.32 7.64 -2.03
CA ILE A 13 -5.19 8.65 -2.64
C ILE A 13 -6.55 8.02 -2.93
N ASP A 14 -7.58 8.58 -2.32
CA ASP A 14 -8.98 8.31 -2.62
C ASP A 14 -9.45 9.34 -3.65
N VAL A 15 -9.50 8.92 -4.91
CA VAL A 15 -9.87 9.77 -6.04
C VAL A 15 -11.36 10.12 -6.08
N GLY A 16 -12.21 9.27 -5.48
CA GLY A 16 -13.65 9.50 -5.42
C GLY A 16 -14.01 10.61 -4.43
N ASN A 17 -13.33 10.62 -3.27
CA ASN A 17 -13.56 11.60 -2.20
C ASN A 17 -12.54 12.75 -2.18
N ARG A 18 -11.60 12.79 -3.13
CA ARG A 18 -10.49 13.77 -3.21
C ARG A 18 -9.68 13.86 -1.91
N ARG A 19 -9.43 12.71 -1.28
CA ARG A 19 -8.72 12.62 0.00
C ARG A 19 -7.36 11.98 -0.19
N GLN A 20 -6.36 12.51 0.50
CA GLN A 20 -5.02 11.92 0.58
C GLN A 20 -4.69 11.58 2.03
N THR A 21 -4.05 10.44 2.25
CA THR A 21 -3.56 10.00 3.56
C THR A 21 -2.15 9.47 3.43
N VAL A 22 -1.28 9.84 4.37
CA VAL A 22 0.09 9.33 4.44
C VAL A 22 0.16 8.37 5.61
N GLU A 23 0.43 7.10 5.33
CA GLU A 23 0.55 6.03 6.31
C GLU A 23 2.03 5.75 6.58
N ALA A 24 2.39 5.51 7.83
CA ALA A 24 3.73 5.03 8.17
C ALA A 24 3.91 3.60 7.62
N LEU A 25 5.05 3.32 7.03
CA LEU A 25 5.43 1.98 6.65
C LEU A 25 6.05 1.29 7.87
N GLU A 26 5.46 0.18 8.28
CA GLU A 26 6.00 -0.63 9.38
C GLU A 26 7.23 -1.42 8.92
N ALA A 27 8.26 -1.47 9.76
CA ALA A 27 9.53 -2.13 9.43
C ALA A 27 9.34 -3.65 9.17
N ASP A 28 8.43 -4.30 9.89
CA ASP A 28 8.08 -5.71 9.67
C ASP A 28 7.47 -5.95 8.29
N PHE A 29 6.66 -5.01 7.80
CA PHE A 29 6.08 -5.09 6.45
C PHE A 29 7.18 -4.99 5.39
N ALA A 30 8.12 -4.05 5.57
CA ALA A 30 9.24 -3.89 4.65
C ALA A 30 10.12 -5.14 4.60
N ARG A 31 10.42 -5.76 5.75
CA ARG A 31 11.15 -7.03 5.83
C ARG A 31 10.41 -8.20 5.19
N ALA A 32 9.11 -8.32 5.43
CA ALA A 32 8.33 -9.45 4.96
C ALA A 32 8.13 -9.45 3.44
N TYR A 33 8.06 -8.26 2.81
CA TYR A 33 7.67 -8.15 1.40
C TYR A 33 8.72 -7.49 0.51
N LEU A 34 9.84 -7.02 1.07
CA LEU A 34 11.03 -6.45 0.40
C LEU A 34 10.79 -5.21 -0.49
N GLY A 35 9.57 -4.95 -0.97
CA GLY A 35 9.23 -3.82 -1.83
C GLY A 35 8.58 -4.25 -3.14
N GLY A 36 8.43 -3.28 -4.05
CA GLY A 36 7.95 -3.51 -5.42
C GLY A 36 6.69 -4.38 -5.51
N ASN A 37 6.81 -5.52 -6.21
CA ASN A 37 5.71 -6.44 -6.42
C ASN A 37 5.18 -7.07 -5.13
N GLY A 38 6.05 -7.33 -4.14
CA GLY A 38 5.62 -7.90 -2.86
C GLY A 38 4.68 -6.95 -2.12
N PHE A 39 4.99 -5.65 -2.15
CA PHE A 39 4.12 -4.61 -1.59
C PHE A 39 2.81 -4.53 -2.36
N ALA A 40 2.88 -4.49 -3.69
CA ALA A 40 1.70 -4.39 -4.54
C ALA A 40 0.70 -5.53 -4.30
N VAL A 41 1.17 -6.79 -4.28
CA VAL A 41 0.30 -7.96 -4.05
C VAL A 41 -0.34 -7.91 -2.66
N LYS A 42 0.43 -7.58 -1.62
CA LYS A 42 -0.09 -7.51 -0.25
C LYS A 42 -1.11 -6.38 -0.08
N LEU A 43 -0.86 -5.23 -0.67
CA LEU A 43 -1.78 -4.09 -0.66
C LEU A 43 -3.06 -4.41 -1.43
N CYS A 44 -2.95 -5.02 -2.61
CA CYS A 44 -4.10 -5.48 -3.39
C CYS A 44 -4.95 -6.49 -2.61
N TYR A 45 -4.31 -7.50 -2.01
CA TYR A 45 -5.01 -8.54 -1.23
C TYR A 45 -5.85 -7.96 -0.10
N HIS A 46 -5.36 -6.91 0.58
CA HIS A 46 -6.05 -6.31 1.72
C HIS A 46 -7.03 -5.19 1.37
N ARG A 47 -6.77 -4.45 0.28
CA ARG A 47 -7.53 -3.22 -0.04
C ARG A 47 -8.55 -3.42 -1.16
N ILE A 48 -8.39 -4.43 -2.00
CA ILE A 48 -9.32 -4.70 -3.10
C ILE A 48 -10.41 -5.66 -2.58
N PRO A 49 -11.69 -5.26 -2.58
CA PRO A 49 -12.77 -6.14 -2.16
C PRO A 49 -12.88 -7.36 -3.08
N VAL A 50 -13.35 -8.47 -2.53
CA VAL A 50 -13.61 -9.69 -3.31
C VAL A 50 -14.65 -9.37 -4.38
N GLY A 51 -14.34 -9.75 -5.63
CA GLY A 51 -15.22 -9.47 -6.77
C GLY A 51 -15.11 -8.05 -7.33
N ALA A 52 -14.10 -7.26 -6.93
CA ALA A 52 -13.84 -5.96 -7.54
C ALA A 52 -13.69 -6.08 -9.06
N GLU A 53 -14.51 -5.32 -9.79
CA GLU A 53 -14.44 -5.26 -11.24
C GLU A 53 -13.23 -4.43 -11.69
N ARG A 54 -12.56 -4.88 -12.76
CA ARG A 54 -11.43 -4.15 -13.35
C ARG A 54 -11.77 -2.70 -13.75
N ARG A 55 -13.03 -2.42 -14.10
CA ARG A 55 -13.54 -1.08 -14.45
C ARG A 55 -14.79 -0.75 -13.66
N SER A 56 -14.70 -0.78 -12.33
CA SER A 56 -15.66 -0.04 -11.50
C SER A 56 -15.54 1.46 -11.79
N ARG A 57 -16.65 2.12 -12.15
CA ARG A 57 -16.74 3.57 -12.38
C ARG A 57 -16.92 4.33 -11.07
#